data_AF-A0A1E8F032-F1
#
_entry.id   AF-A0A1E8F032-F1
#
_cell.length_a   1.000
_cell.length_b   1.000
_cell.length_c   1.000
_cell.angle_alpha   90.00
_cell.angle_beta   90.00
_cell.angle_gamma   90.00
#
_symmetry.space_group_name_H-M   'P 1'
#
loop_
_entity.id
_entity.type
_entity.pdbx_description
1 polymer ?
#
loop_
_entity_poly.entity_id
_entity_poly.type
_entity_poly.pdbx_seq_one_letter_code
_entity_poly.pdbx_strand_id
1 'polypeptide(L)'
;MHLCKLYNLTEKDIIGHYEGHQKGIASNHSDPRNWFPKHGKNMDTFRADVKATLCCKNDSKKTPASPPSSSPTKLYRVQVGAYAVKANADAMLKKVKAAGFTDAFIKTE
;
A
#
# COMPACT_ATOMS: atom_id res chain seq x y z
N MET A 1 -14.23 -4.72 -8.36
CA MET A 1 -14.67 -4.49 -9.75
C MET A 1 -15.31 -5.67 -10.41
N HIS A 2 -14.67 -6.84 -10.41
CA HIS A 2 -15.26 -8.07 -10.97
C HIS A 2 -16.65 -8.38 -10.41
N LEU A 3 -16.79 -8.41 -9.07
CA LEU A 3 -18.06 -8.67 -8.39
C LEU A 3 -19.15 -7.65 -8.74
N CYS A 4 -18.80 -6.36 -8.83
CA CYS A 4 -19.73 -5.31 -9.22
C CYS A 4 -20.31 -5.56 -10.63
N LYS A 5 -19.49 -6.03 -11.57
CA LYS A 5 -19.94 -6.36 -12.93
C LYS A 5 -20.80 -7.63 -12.96
N LEU A 6 -20.41 -8.65 -12.19
CA LEU A 6 -21.11 -9.94 -12.17
C LEU A 6 -22.53 -9.82 -11.62
N TYR A 7 -22.71 -8.99 -10.59
CA TYR A 7 -23.97 -8.84 -9.87
C TYR A 7 -24.69 -7.52 -10.16
N ASN A 8 -24.24 -6.77 -11.17
CA ASN A 8 -24.80 -5.46 -11.53
C ASN A 8 -24.88 -4.48 -10.34
N LEU A 9 -23.84 -4.47 -9.51
CA LEU A 9 -23.72 -3.59 -8.34
C LEU A 9 -22.94 -2.33 -8.70
N THR A 10 -23.27 -1.24 -8.01
CA THR A 10 -22.62 0.07 -8.12
C THR A 10 -21.80 0.37 -6.86
N GLU A 11 -21.09 1.50 -6.84
CA GLU A 11 -20.36 1.96 -5.65
C GLU A 11 -21.27 2.19 -4.44
N LYS A 12 -22.56 2.45 -4.68
CA LYS A 12 -23.55 2.73 -3.62
C LYS A 12 -24.01 1.47 -2.90
N ASP A 13 -23.90 0.33 -3.57
CA ASP A 13 -24.28 -0.98 -3.03
C ASP A 13 -23.20 -1.57 -2.12
N ILE A 14 -22.02 -0.94 -2.06
CA ILE A 14 -20.89 -1.42 -1.26
C ILE A 14 -20.93 -0.80 0.13
N ILE A 15 -20.98 -1.67 1.13
CA ILE A 15 -20.98 -1.32 2.54
C ILE A 15 -19.85 -2.05 3.27
N GLY A 16 -19.27 -1.39 4.28
CA GLY A 16 -18.37 -2.02 5.23
C GLY A 16 -19.14 -2.89 6.22
N HIS A 17 -18.45 -3.79 6.92
CA HIS A 17 -19.08 -4.65 7.92
C HIS A 17 -19.77 -3.84 9.02
N TYR A 18 -19.13 -2.77 9.50
CA TYR A 18 -19.72 -1.87 10.49
C TYR A 18 -21.01 -1.19 10.00
N GLU A 19 -21.09 -0.81 8.72
CA GLU A 19 -22.30 -0.21 8.14
C GLU A 19 -23.40 -1.25 7.97
N GLY A 20 -23.04 -2.49 7.64
CA GLY A 20 -23.95 -3.63 7.62
C GLY A 20 -24.56 -3.90 9.00
N HIS A 21 -23.75 -3.83 10.06
CA HIS A 21 -24.24 -3.94 11.43
C HIS A 21 -25.21 -2.80 11.78
N GLN A 22 -24.87 -1.55 11.44
CA GLN A 22 -25.76 -0.40 11.63
C GLN A 22 -27.09 -0.53 10.87
N LYS A 23 -27.09 -1.27 9.75
CA LYS A 23 -28.28 -1.59 8.95
C LYS A 23 -29.00 -2.86 9.41
N GLY A 24 -28.48 -3.59 10.41
CA GLY A 24 -29.08 -4.82 10.92
C GLY A 24 -28.95 -6.04 9.99
N ILE A 25 -28.07 -6.00 8.99
CA ILE A 25 -27.89 -7.07 7.99
C ILE A 25 -26.54 -7.80 8.11
N ALA A 26 -25.68 -7.37 9.04
CA ALA A 26 -24.39 -8.00 9.31
C ALA A 26 -24.14 -8.15 10.82
N SER A 27 -23.15 -8.97 11.18
CA SER A 27 -22.72 -9.18 12.57
C SER A 27 -22.07 -7.92 13.16
N ASN A 28 -21.90 -7.90 14.49
CA ASN A 28 -21.31 -6.78 15.23
C ASN A 28 -19.77 -6.69 15.08
N HIS A 29 -19.27 -6.67 13.84
CA HIS A 29 -17.87 -6.38 13.56
C HIS A 29 -17.69 -4.94 13.06
N SER A 30 -16.52 -4.38 13.37
CA SER A 30 -16.18 -2.98 13.08
C SER A 30 -15.32 -2.78 11.83
N ASP A 31 -14.97 -3.84 11.09
CA ASP A 31 -14.19 -3.68 9.86
C ASP A 31 -14.99 -2.97 8.75
N PRO A 32 -14.32 -2.21 7.86
CA PRO A 32 -12.91 -1.85 7.84
C PRO A 32 -12.58 -0.59 8.67
N ARG A 33 -13.50 -0.08 9.49
CA ARG A 33 -13.36 1.18 10.25
C ARG A 33 -12.16 1.20 11.19
N ASN A 34 -11.73 0.04 11.68
CA ASN A 34 -10.52 -0.06 12.52
C ASN A 34 -9.21 0.06 11.72
N TRP A 35 -9.23 -0.19 10.41
CA TRP A 35 -8.03 -0.25 9.57
C TRP A 35 -7.87 0.96 8.65
N PHE A 36 -8.95 1.38 7.98
CA PHE A 36 -8.91 2.45 6.99
C PHE A 36 -8.34 3.80 7.52
N PRO A 37 -8.69 4.26 8.73
CA PRO A 37 -8.12 5.49 9.28
C PRO A 37 -6.60 5.45 9.47
N LYS A 38 -6.01 4.26 9.71
CA LYS A 38 -4.55 4.10 9.84
C LYS A 38 -3.81 4.37 8.52
N HIS A 39 -4.54 4.40 7.41
CA HIS A 39 -4.03 4.69 6.07
C HIS A 39 -4.61 5.98 5.48
N GLY A 40 -5.27 6.82 6.28
CA GLY A 40 -5.92 8.04 5.79
C GLY A 40 -7.05 7.76 4.81
N LYS A 41 -7.70 6.59 4.90
CA LYS A 41 -8.81 6.18 4.05
C LYS A 41 -10.10 6.02 4.88
N ASN A 42 -11.22 5.92 4.18
CA ASN A 42 -12.54 5.57 4.72
C ASN A 42 -13.40 4.88 3.64
N MET A 43 -14.62 4.48 3.98
CA MET A 43 -15.53 3.83 3.02
C MET A 43 -15.86 4.73 1.83
N ASP A 44 -15.93 6.05 2.01
CA ASP A 44 -16.23 6.99 0.92
C ASP A 44 -15.08 7.06 -0.09
N THR A 45 -13.83 7.09 0.38
CA THR A 45 -12.65 7.00 -0.51
C THR A 45 -12.64 5.68 -1.27
N PHE A 46 -13.01 4.57 -0.61
CA PHE A 46 -13.08 3.27 -1.26
C PHE A 46 -14.18 3.21 -2.33
N ARG A 47 -15.38 3.73 -2.04
CA ARG A 47 -16.47 3.82 -3.01
C ARG A 47 -16.12 4.72 -4.20
N ALA A 48 -15.43 5.82 -3.96
CA ALA A 48 -14.95 6.70 -5.02
C ALA A 48 -13.96 5.97 -5.94
N ASP A 49 -13.01 5.21 -5.39
CA ASP A 49 -12.06 4.39 -6.15
C ASP A 49 -12.80 3.32 -6.99
N VAL A 50 -13.81 2.65 -6.40
CA VAL A 50 -14.63 1.68 -7.12
C VAL A 50 -15.40 2.34 -8.25
N LYS A 51 -16.04 3.48 -8.01
CA LYS A 51 -16.78 4.24 -9.02
C LYS A 51 -15.87 4.65 -10.18
N ALA A 52 -14.69 5.18 -9.88
CA ALA A 52 -13.71 5.56 -10.90
C ALA A 52 -13.32 4.36 -11.78
N THR A 53 -13.11 3.20 -11.15
CA THR A 53 -12.75 1.97 -11.87
C THR A 53 -13.95 1.35 -12.63
N LEU A 54 -15.19 1.64 -12.25
CA LEU A 54 -16.43 1.22 -12.95
C LEU A 54 -16.70 2.05 -14.19
N CYS A 55 -16.54 3.37 -14.08
CA CYS A 55 -16.82 4.29 -15.17
C CYS A 55 -15.75 4.26 -16.27
N CYS A 56 -14.48 4.01 -15.94
CA CYS A 56 -13.38 4.12 -16.89
C CYS A 56 -12.67 2.77 -17.07
N LYS A 57 -12.85 2.12 -18.23
CA LYS A 57 -12.14 0.87 -18.57
C LYS A 57 -10.69 1.18 -18.98
N ASN A 58 -9.73 0.46 -18.39
CA ASN A 58 -8.36 0.24 -18.87
C ASN A 58 -7.44 1.45 -19.05
N ASP A 59 -6.89 1.95 -17.95
CA ASP A 59 -5.47 2.35 -17.95
C ASP A 59 -4.80 1.75 -16.72
N SER A 60 -4.00 0.73 -16.96
CA SER A 60 -3.02 0.26 -16.00
C SER A 60 -2.13 1.44 -15.57
N LYS A 61 -1.94 1.57 -14.26
CA LYS A 61 -1.02 2.51 -13.57
C LYS A 61 -1.55 3.92 -13.32
N LYS A 62 -2.45 4.03 -12.35
CA LYS A 62 -2.44 5.17 -11.42
C LYS A 62 -2.91 4.73 -10.04
N THR A 63 -1.94 4.51 -9.16
CA THR A 63 -2.13 4.63 -7.71
C THR A 63 -2.85 5.96 -7.43
N PRO A 64 -3.95 6.00 -6.67
CA PRO A 64 -4.54 7.26 -6.27
C PRO A 64 -3.53 8.03 -5.43
N ALA A 65 -3.10 9.18 -5.94
CA ALA A 65 -2.29 10.13 -5.22
C ALA A 65 -3.06 10.60 -3.98
N SER A 66 -2.54 10.26 -2.80
CA SER A 66 -2.78 11.04 -1.59
C SER A 66 -2.29 12.49 -1.82
N PRO A 67 -2.83 13.49 -1.08
CA PRO A 67 -2.50 14.90 -1.27
C PRO A 67 -0.98 15.14 -1.21
N PRO A 68 -0.45 16.21 -1.84
CA PRO A 68 0.98 16.53 -1.78
C PRO A 68 1.34 16.96 -0.35
N SER A 69 1.62 15.98 0.50
CA SER A 69 2.36 16.19 1.75
C SER A 69 3.82 16.09 1.38
N SER A 70 4.45 17.24 1.15
CA SER A 70 5.89 17.43 1.15
C SER A 70 6.44 17.16 2.56
N SER A 71 6.38 15.91 2.99
CA SER A 71 7.21 15.38 4.06
C SER A 71 8.43 14.75 3.39
N PRO A 72 9.67 15.07 3.82
CA PRO A 72 10.84 14.41 3.27
C PRO A 72 10.65 12.91 3.43
N THR A 73 10.70 12.17 2.33
CA THR A 73 10.54 10.71 2.34
C THR A 73 11.51 10.13 3.36
N LYS A 74 11.00 9.67 4.49
CA LYS A 74 11.83 9.12 5.57
C LYS A 74 12.40 7.79 5.10
N LEU A 75 13.66 7.81 4.68
CA LEU A 75 14.38 6.62 4.25
C LEU A 75 14.91 5.87 5.47
N TYR A 76 14.46 4.62 5.63
CA TYR A 76 15.05 3.68 6.59
C TYR A 76 16.08 2.83 5.86
N ARG A 77 17.33 2.86 6.32
CA ARG A 77 18.44 2.07 5.74
C ARG A 77 18.80 0.95 6.68
N VAL A 78 19.03 -0.24 6.12
CA VAL A 78 19.51 -1.41 6.86
C VAL A 78 20.98 -1.60 6.54
N GLN A 79 21.80 -1.77 7.58
CA GLN A 79 23.22 -2.05 7.44
C GLN A 79 23.47 -3.56 7.52
N VAL A 80 24.15 -4.09 6.50
CA VAL A 80 24.48 -5.53 6.38
C VAL A 80 25.84 -5.89 7.00
N GLY A 81 26.64 -4.90 7.43
CA GLY A 81 27.89 -5.12 8.16
C GLY A 81 28.65 -3.82 8.43
N ALA A 82 29.60 -3.86 9.37
CA ALA A 82 30.61 -2.82 9.62
C ALA A 82 31.99 -3.49 9.63
N TYR A 83 32.95 -2.96 8.86
CA TYR A 83 34.26 -3.58 8.66
C TYR A 83 35.36 -2.54 8.79
N ALA A 84 36.41 -2.86 9.55
CA ALA A 84 37.63 -2.04 9.62
C ALA A 84 38.53 -2.16 8.38
N VAL A 85 38.38 -3.25 7.61
CA VAL A 85 39.19 -3.55 6.44
C VAL A 85 38.33 -3.49 5.18
N LYS A 86 38.75 -2.64 4.22
CA LYS A 86 38.02 -2.40 2.96
C LYS A 86 37.74 -3.68 2.16
N ALA A 87 38.72 -4.58 2.07
CA ALA A 87 38.58 -5.84 1.34
C ALA A 87 37.41 -6.71 1.85
N ASN A 88 37.14 -6.67 3.16
CA ASN A 88 36.02 -7.42 3.76
C ASN A 88 34.66 -6.77 3.42
N ALA A 89 34.61 -5.43 3.37
CA ALA A 89 33.42 -4.69 2.93
C ALA A 89 33.11 -4.96 1.45
N ASP A 90 34.12 -4.98 0.59
CA ASP A 90 33.98 -5.29 -0.84
C ASP A 90 33.49 -6.73 -1.06
N ALA A 91 34.02 -7.68 -0.30
CA ALA A 91 33.57 -9.08 -0.35
C ALA A 91 32.08 -9.22 0.05
N MET A 92 31.63 -8.48 1.07
CA MET A 92 30.23 -8.47 1.47
C MET A 92 29.34 -7.78 0.42
N LEU A 93 29.79 -6.66 -0.14
CA LEU A 93 29.07 -5.95 -1.20
C LEU A 93 28.82 -6.86 -2.42
N LYS A 94 29.82 -7.64 -2.82
CA LYS A 94 29.70 -8.60 -3.94
C LYS A 94 28.67 -9.68 -3.65
N LYS A 95 28.66 -10.24 -2.43
CA LYS A 95 27.66 -11.24 -2.01
C LYS A 95 26.25 -10.66 -1.98
N VAL A 96 26.08 -9.46 -1.44
CA VAL A 96 24.78 -8.78 -1.34
C VAL A 96 24.23 -8.45 -2.73
N LYS A 97 25.07 -7.98 -3.65
CA LYS A 97 24.67 -7.78 -5.06
C LYS A 97 24.31 -9.08 -5.75
N ALA A 98 25.07 -10.15 -5.54
CA ALA A 98 24.76 -11.48 -6.08
C ALA A 98 23.45 -12.06 -5.51
N ALA A 99 23.08 -11.70 -4.28
CA ALA A 99 21.81 -12.06 -3.66
C ALA A 99 20.61 -11.22 -4.15
N GLY A 100 20.83 -10.30 -5.11
CA GLY A 100 19.77 -9.51 -5.74
C GLY A 100 19.61 -8.07 -5.24
N PHE A 101 20.43 -7.63 -4.29
CA PHE A 101 20.41 -6.25 -3.80
C PHE A 101 21.36 -5.37 -4.62
N THR A 102 20.90 -4.94 -5.81
CA THR A 102 21.71 -4.18 -6.78
C THR A 102 22.15 -2.80 -6.29
N ASP A 103 21.31 -2.16 -5.46
CA ASP A 103 21.52 -0.82 -4.93
C ASP A 103 22.37 -0.79 -3.65
N ALA A 104 22.98 -1.92 -3.27
CA ALA A 104 23.90 -1.94 -2.15
C ALA A 104 25.16 -1.11 -2.45
N PHE A 105 25.62 -0.33 -1.47
CA PHE A 105 26.83 0.49 -1.54
C PHE A 105 27.57 0.48 -0.19
N ILE A 106 28.87 0.76 -0.25
CA ILE A 106 29.70 0.96 0.95
C ILE A 106 29.66 2.44 1.31
N LYS A 107 29.36 2.76 2.56
CA LYS A 107 29.46 4.11 3.12
C LYS A 107 30.71 4.16 4.00
N THR A 108 31.56 5.17 3.78
CA THR A 108 32.67 5.52 4.68
C THR A 108 32.20 6.57 5.68
N GLU A 109 32.67 6.47 6.92
CA GLU A 109 32.57 7.55 7.92
C GLU A 109 33.75 8.50 7.82
#